data_AF-A0A3B8VDJ9-F1
#
_entry.id   AF-A0A3B8VDJ9-F1
#
_cell.length_a   1.000
_cell.length_b   1.000
_cell.length_c   1.000
_cell.angle_alpha   90.00
_cell.angle_beta   90.00
_cell.angle_gamma   90.00
#
_symmetry.space_group_name_H-M   'P 1'
#
loop_
_entity.id
_entity.type
_entity.pdbx_description
1 polymer ?
#
loop_
_entity_poly.entity_id
_entity_poly.type
_entity_poly.pdbx_seq_one_letter_code
_entity_poly.pdbx_strand_id
1 'polypeptide(L)' 'MSRRIKTVTRCVCRYRTFEQIKLLMDTYELKTLQEVIDKKIAGDNCGMCRPYISNMLKTGEFEFAPGEVDPDYHE' A
#
# COMPACT_ATOMS: atom_id res chain seq x y z
N MET A 1 -21.94 -17.15 11.25
CA MET A 1 -20.45 -17.14 11.13
C MET A 1 -20.05 -15.81 10.53
N SER A 2 -19.50 -14.90 11.34
CA SER A 2 -19.20 -13.52 10.96
C SER A 2 -18.29 -13.46 9.73
N ARG A 3 -18.74 -12.79 8.66
CA ARG A 3 -17.84 -12.31 7.62
C ARG A 3 -16.87 -11.35 8.29
N ARG A 4 -15.69 -11.83 8.69
CA ARG A 4 -14.58 -10.95 9.08
C ARG A 4 -14.20 -10.18 7.83
N ILE A 5 -14.57 -8.90 7.79
CA ILE A 5 -14.04 -7.95 6.82
C ILE A 5 -12.52 -8.00 7.01
N LYS A 6 -11.80 -8.59 6.05
CA LYS A 6 -10.34 -8.64 6.11
C LYS A 6 -9.86 -7.28 5.67
N THR A 7 -9.42 -6.46 6.62
CA THR A 7 -8.74 -5.20 6.30
C THR A 7 -7.46 -5.49 5.52
N VAL A 8 -7.17 -4.61 4.57
CA VAL A 8 -5.93 -4.58 3.81
C VAL A 8 -4.96 -3.73 4.61
N THR A 9 -4.00 -4.39 5.24
CA THR A 9 -2.95 -3.75 6.07
C THR A 9 -1.55 -4.05 5.55
N ARG A 10 -1.46 -4.86 4.48
CA ARG A 10 -0.19 -5.36 3.96
C ARG A 10 -0.25 -5.70 2.49
N CYS A 11 0.93 -5.64 1.87
CA CYS A 11 1.21 -6.26 0.59
C CYS A 11 1.24 -7.79 0.75
N VAL A 12 0.33 -8.50 0.08
CA VAL A 12 0.21 -9.96 0.18
C VAL A 12 1.29 -10.73 -0.59
N CYS A 13 1.86 -10.15 -1.65
CA CYS A 13 2.90 -10.83 -2.45
C CYS A 13 4.30 -10.69 -1.84
N ARG A 14 4.57 -9.57 -1.14
CA ARG A 14 5.84 -9.31 -0.44
C ARG A 14 5.77 -9.58 1.06
N TYR A 15 4.58 -9.87 1.60
CA TYR A 15 4.31 -10.04 3.04
C TYR A 15 4.80 -8.87 3.91
N ARG A 16 4.67 -7.63 3.42
CA ARG A 16 5.06 -6.41 4.14
C ARG A 16 3.85 -5.57 4.52
N THR A 17 3.78 -5.11 5.77
CA THR A 17 2.72 -4.20 6.22
C THR A 17 2.91 -2.81 5.63
N PHE A 18 1.84 -2.01 5.59
CA PHE A 18 1.92 -0.63 5.14
C PHE A 18 2.81 0.23 6.03
N GLU A 19 2.83 -0.03 7.35
CA GLU A 19 3.80 0.59 8.27
C GLU A 19 5.24 0.29 7.90
N GLN A 20 5.56 -0.98 7.58
CA GLN A 20 6.91 -1.36 7.13
C GLN A 20 7.27 -0.69 5.80
N ILE A 21 6.31 -0.59 4.88
CA ILE A 21 6.50 0.11 3.62
C ILE A 21 6.81 1.59 3.90
N LYS A 22 6.05 2.25 4.77
CA LYS A 22 6.28 3.66 5.14
C LYS A 22 7.64 3.87 5.82
N LEU A 23 8.06 2.97 6.70
CA LEU A 23 9.38 3.04 7.33
C LEU A 23 10.50 2.94 6.28
N LEU A 24 10.35 2.05 5.30
CA LEU A 24 11.30 1.94 4.19
C LEU A 24 11.26 3.19 3.31
N MET A 25 10.08 3.74 3.04
CA MET A 25 9.96 5.01 2.33
C MET A 25 10.70 6.13 3.05
N ASP A 26 10.55 6.25 4.36
CA ASP A 26 11.26 7.26 5.17
C ASP A 26 12.78 7.03 5.14
N THR A 27 13.22 5.77 5.33
CA THR A 27 14.63 5.38 5.30
C THR A 27 15.32 5.68 3.96
N TYR A 28 14.59 5.53 2.86
CA TYR A 28 15.10 5.78 1.50
C TYR A 28 14.64 7.13 0.93
N GLU A 29 14.03 7.99 1.76
CA GLU A 29 13.49 9.31 1.40
C GLU A 29 12.50 9.32 0.20
N LEU A 30 11.77 8.21 0.01
CA LEU A 30 10.81 8.02 -1.08
C LEU A 30 9.49 8.75 -0.77
N LYS A 31 8.98 9.51 -1.74
CA LYS A 31 7.75 10.29 -1.57
C LYS A 31 6.61 9.82 -2.48
N THR A 32 6.93 9.02 -3.49
CA THR A 32 5.96 8.60 -4.50
C THR A 32 5.83 7.08 -4.57
N LEU A 33 4.66 6.61 -5.02
CA LEU A 33 4.45 5.18 -5.29
C LEU A 33 5.43 4.65 -6.33
N GLN A 34 5.76 5.44 -7.35
CA GLN A 34 6.68 5.01 -8.41
C GLN A 34 8.08 4.71 -7.86
N GLU A 35 8.60 5.53 -6.93
CA GLU A 35 9.87 5.28 -6.26
C GLU A 35 9.84 3.99 -5.42
N VAL A 36 8.71 3.69 -4.77
CA VAL A 36 8.50 2.44 -4.02
C VAL A 36 8.55 1.22 -4.93
N ILE A 37 7.95 1.33 -6.12
CA ILE A 37 7.95 0.29 -7.15
C ILE A 37 9.36 0.11 -7.72
N ASP A 38 10.06 1.20 -8.05
CA ASP A 38 11.42 1.19 -8.59
C ASP A 38 12.41 0.52 -7.63
N LYS A 39 12.31 0.84 -6.33
CA LYS A 39 13.06 0.19 -5.26
C LYS A 39 12.60 -1.23 -4.92
N LYS A 40 11.59 -1.76 -5.62
CA LYS A 40 11.01 -3.10 -5.41
C LYS A 40 10.57 -3.34 -3.96
N ILE A 41 10.11 -2.29 -3.29
CA ILE A 41 9.64 -2.36 -1.89
C ILE A 41 8.24 -2.96 -1.85
N ALA A 42 7.34 -2.46 -2.71
CA ALA A 42 5.97 -2.92 -2.88
C ALA A 42 5.41 -2.46 -4.23
N GLY A 43 4.31 -3.08 -4.69
CA GLY A 43 3.65 -2.70 -5.95
C GLY A 43 4.39 -3.13 -7.23
N ASP A 44 5.55 -3.79 -7.13
CA ASP A 44 6.34 -4.23 -8.29
C ASP A 44 5.88 -5.58 -8.88
N ASN A 45 5.22 -6.41 -8.07
CA ASN A 45 4.86 -7.78 -8.45
C ASN A 45 3.37 -7.89 -8.86
N CYS A 46 2.46 -8.06 -7.89
CA CYS A 46 1.02 -8.23 -8.20
C CYS A 46 0.23 -6.93 -8.39
N GLY A 47 0.80 -5.77 -8.07
CA GLY A 47 0.13 -4.46 -8.20
C GLY A 47 -1.02 -4.18 -7.22
N MET A 48 -1.64 -5.17 -6.58
CA MET A 48 -2.85 -4.99 -5.75
C MET A 48 -2.71 -4.00 -4.58
N CYS A 49 -1.49 -3.78 -4.07
CA CYS A 49 -1.23 -2.84 -2.98
C CYS A 49 -1.05 -1.39 -3.45
N ARG A 50 -0.86 -1.13 -4.74
CA ARG A 50 -0.63 0.20 -5.31
C ARG A 50 -1.71 1.22 -4.94
N PRO A 51 -3.01 0.95 -5.15
CA PRO A 51 -4.05 1.94 -4.81
C PRO A 51 -4.12 2.23 -3.31
N TYR A 52 -3.82 1.23 -2.46
CA TYR A 52 -3.76 1.42 -1.01
C TYR A 52 -2.53 2.21 -0.57
N ILE A 53 -1.37 2.01 -1.21
CA ILE A 53 -0.16 2.80 -0.93
C ILE A 53 -0.36 4.24 -1.40
N SER A 54 -1.02 4.45 -2.55
CA SER A 54 -1.42 5.78 -3.01
C SER A 54 -2.34 6.45 -1.98
N ASN A 55 -3.36 5.72 -1.50
CA ASN A 55 -4.28 6.23 -0.48
C ASN A 55 -3.55 6.53 0.85
N MET A 56 -2.67 5.63 1.31
CA MET A 56 -1.79 5.84 2.46
C MET A 56 -0.94 7.10 2.33
N LEU A 57 -0.45 7.43 1.12
CA LEU A 57 0.32 8.65 0.89
C LEU A 57 -0.55 9.92 0.96
N LYS A 58 -1.83 9.82 0.58
CA LYS A 58 -2.79 10.94 0.62
C LYS A 58 -3.39 11.14 2.03
N THR A 59 -3.86 10.07 2.67
CA THR A 59 -4.58 10.12 3.96
C THR A 59 -3.69 9.89 5.18
N GLY A 60 -2.56 9.19 5.02
CA GLY A 60 -1.70 8.78 6.13
C GLY A 60 -2.16 7.51 6.86
N GLU A 61 -3.20 6.83 6.37
CA GLU A 61 -3.74 5.63 7.00
C GLU A 61 -2.99 4.34 6.58
N PHE A 62 -2.94 3.35 7.46
CA PHE A 62 -2.25 2.08 7.24
C PHE A 62 -3.20 0.86 7.27
N GLU A 63 -4.50 1.09 7.38
CA GLU A 63 -5.52 0.06 7.43
C GLU A 63 -6.70 0.48 6.55
N PHE A 64 -7.04 -0.35 5.57
CA PHE A 64 -8.11 -0.04 4.61
C PHE A 64 -9.10 -1.20 4.51
N ALA A 65 -10.37 -0.95 4.25
CA ALA A 65 -11.28 -2.02 3.86
C ALA A 65 -11.01 -2.47 2.41
N PRO A 66 -11.31 -3.73 2.05
CA PRO A 66 -11.23 -4.17 0.66
C PRO A 66 -12.27 -3.39 -0.17
N GLY A 67 -11.79 -2.62 -1.15
CA GLY A 67 -12.59 -1.66 -1.93
C GLY A 67 -12.44 -0.19 -1.52
N GLU A 68 -11.86 0.12 -0.36
CA GLU A 68 -11.49 1.50 0.02
C GLU A 68 -10.16 1.87 -0.63
N VAL A 69 -10.23 2.17 -1.91
CA VAL A 69 -9.11 2.63 -2.73
C VAL A 69 -9.32 4.08 -3.12
N ASP A 70 -8.23 4.77 -3.38
CA ASP A 70 -8.24 6.13 -3.94
C ASP A 70 -9.07 6.16 -5.25
N PRO A 71 -10.18 6.91 -5.31
CA PRO A 71 -11.08 6.92 -6.47
C PRO A 71 -10.45 7.60 -7.70
N ASP A 72 -9.36 8.33 -7.49
CA ASP A 72 -8.58 9.04 -8.52
C ASP A 72 -7.35 8.22 -8.98
N TYR A 73 -7.19 6.97 -8.51
CA TYR A 73 -6.13 6.08 -8.97
C TYR A 73 -6.46 5.56 -10.38
N HIS A 74 -5.93 6.25 -11.40
CA HIS A 74 -5.87 5.75 -12.77
C HIS A 74 -4.53 5.03 -12.98
N GLU A 75 -4.59 3.71 -13.20
CA GLU A 75 -3.43 2.86 -13.54
C GLU A 75 -2.82 3.22 -14.90
#